data_AF-A0A5J5D5M9-F1
#
_entry.id   AF-A0A5J5D5M9-F1
#
_cell.length_a   1.000
_cell.length_b   1.000
_cell.length_c   1.000
_cell.angle_alpha   90.00
_cell.angle_beta   90.00
_cell.angle_gamma   90.00
#
_symmetry.space_group_name_H-M   'P 1'
#
loop_
_entity.id
_entity.type
_entity.pdbx_description
1 polymer ?
#
loop_
_entity_poly.entity_id
_entity_poly.type
_entity_poly.pdbx_seq_one_letter_code
_entity_poly.pdbx_strand_id
1 'polypeptide(L)'
;VPTDFKALIQRFYQLQAERVETYQLFEEGHEAYLRTGPHYDFDHYRQLVHEITQAFCGISKEVLEIKEKLHQEFDRPALSEHIEKLQSKEKQKLELTAKLQLARQRAQDHPEDEDCQEQIQEIKHEIIKNKEVLSEIMQDFNLIDIPLQPDTCLRTQPKNCLSSRRRVEFCSPGLGSQEPLCSRSGRGREGESGSEERQ
;
A
#
# COMPACT_ATOMS: atom_id res chain seq x y z
N VAL A 1 -6.20 3.29 -14.23
CA VAL A 1 -5.63 3.73 -12.94
C VAL A 1 -6.60 4.64 -12.19
N PRO A 2 -6.87 4.40 -10.90
CA PRO A 2 -7.74 5.24 -10.07
C PRO A 2 -7.36 6.73 -10.03
N THR A 3 -8.32 7.58 -9.65
CA THR A 3 -8.16 9.05 -9.53
C THR A 3 -8.22 9.57 -8.09
N ASP A 4 -8.60 8.71 -7.15
CA ASP A 4 -8.59 9.01 -5.72
C ASP A 4 -7.35 8.41 -5.06
N PHE A 5 -6.74 9.12 -4.12
CA PHE A 5 -5.50 8.70 -3.46
C PHE A 5 -5.65 7.34 -2.77
N LYS A 6 -6.72 7.16 -1.97
CA LYS A 6 -6.95 5.91 -1.25
C LYS A 6 -7.19 4.75 -2.21
N ALA A 7 -7.98 4.97 -3.26
CA ALA A 7 -8.22 3.96 -4.29
C ALA A 7 -6.92 3.60 -5.05
N LEU A 8 -6.04 4.57 -5.29
CA LEU A 8 -4.74 4.37 -5.93
C LEU A 8 -3.83 3.48 -5.08
N ILE A 9 -3.76 3.75 -3.77
CA ILE A 9 -2.99 2.95 -2.82
C ILE A 9 -3.57 1.53 -2.69
N GLN A 10 -4.89 1.39 -2.62
CA GLN A 10 -5.54 0.07 -2.63
C GLN A 10 -5.22 -0.73 -3.89
N ARG A 11 -5.22 -0.08 -5.07
CA ARG A 11 -4.84 -0.73 -6.32
C ARG A 11 -3.39 -1.17 -6.31
N PHE A 12 -2.49 -0.37 -5.75
CA PHE A 12 -1.09 -0.75 -5.58
C PHE A 12 -0.93 -2.04 -4.75
N TYR A 13 -1.64 -2.18 -3.62
CA TYR A 13 -1.57 -3.42 -2.84
C TYR A 13 -2.16 -4.62 -3.57
N GLN A 14 -3.24 -4.44 -4.32
CA GLN A 14 -3.80 -5.51 -5.17
C GLN A 14 -2.77 -5.98 -6.20
N LEU A 15 -2.08 -5.05 -6.86
CA LEU A 15 -1.01 -5.38 -7.81
C LEU A 15 0.15 -6.14 -7.16
N GLN A 16 0.48 -5.86 -5.89
CA GLN A 16 1.48 -6.66 -5.17
C GLN A 16 0.97 -8.07 -4.83
N ALA A 17 -0.32 -8.22 -4.50
CA ALA A 17 -0.91 -9.54 -4.30
C ALA A 17 -0.92 -10.35 -5.61
N GLU A 18 -1.38 -9.76 -6.72
CA GLU A 18 -1.35 -10.35 -8.07
C GLU A 18 0.08 -10.77 -8.45
N ARG A 19 1.09 -9.96 -8.10
CA ARG A 19 2.50 -10.27 -8.33
C ARG A 19 2.96 -11.51 -7.54
N VAL A 20 2.56 -11.62 -6.28
CA VAL A 20 2.89 -12.79 -5.44
C VAL A 20 2.29 -14.06 -6.03
N GLU A 21 1.02 -14.01 -6.45
CA GLU A 21 0.34 -15.12 -7.14
C GLU A 21 1.05 -15.50 -8.45
N THR A 22 1.47 -14.50 -9.24
CA THR A 22 2.22 -14.73 -10.49
C THR A 22 3.55 -15.46 -10.22
N TYR A 23 4.27 -15.11 -9.15
CA TYR A 23 5.48 -15.83 -8.75
C TYR A 23 5.19 -17.28 -8.33
N GLN A 24 4.08 -17.53 -7.63
CA GLN A 24 3.68 -18.88 -7.22
C GLN A 24 3.39 -19.75 -8.43
N LEU A 25 2.56 -19.25 -9.37
CA LEU A 25 2.26 -19.94 -10.62
C LEU A 25 3.52 -20.25 -11.44
N PHE A 26 4.47 -19.31 -11.47
CA PHE A 26 5.71 -19.50 -12.19
C PHE A 26 6.59 -20.62 -11.60
N GLU A 27 6.68 -20.68 -10.28
CA GLU A 27 7.40 -21.75 -9.57
C GLU A 27 6.72 -23.11 -9.76
N GLU A 28 5.41 -23.19 -9.52
CA GLU A 28 4.63 -24.43 -9.66
C GLU A 28 4.69 -24.99 -11.08
N GLY A 29 4.59 -24.12 -12.08
CA GLY A 29 4.69 -24.51 -13.48
C GLY A 29 6.09 -24.96 -13.88
N HIS A 30 7.15 -24.37 -13.31
CA HIS A 30 8.51 -24.87 -13.52
C HIS A 30 8.74 -26.22 -12.84
N GLU A 31 8.21 -26.44 -11.63
CA GLU A 31 8.26 -27.76 -11.00
C GLU A 31 7.51 -28.82 -11.81
N ALA A 32 6.36 -28.46 -12.41
CA ALA A 32 5.62 -29.34 -13.31
C ALA A 32 6.43 -29.65 -14.57
N TYR A 33 7.10 -28.66 -15.15
CA TYR A 33 8.01 -28.83 -16.28
C TYR A 33 9.17 -29.77 -15.94
N LEU A 34 9.87 -29.58 -14.82
CA LEU A 34 10.98 -30.46 -14.42
C LEU A 34 10.56 -31.92 -14.23
N ARG A 35 9.33 -32.17 -13.76
CA ARG A 35 8.75 -33.52 -13.62
C ARG A 35 8.57 -34.25 -14.95
N THR A 36 8.58 -33.55 -16.09
CA THR A 36 8.50 -34.16 -17.43
C THR A 36 9.87 -34.66 -17.95
N GLY A 37 10.96 -34.38 -17.21
CA GLY A 37 12.29 -34.85 -17.57
C GLY A 37 12.40 -36.37 -17.67
N PRO A 38 13.28 -36.91 -18.56
CA PRO A 38 14.18 -36.17 -19.46
C PRO A 38 13.49 -35.68 -20.75
N HIS A 39 12.23 -36.05 -21.00
CA HIS A 39 11.46 -35.66 -22.18
C HIS A 39 10.65 -34.38 -21.90
N TYR A 40 11.37 -33.30 -21.67
CA TYR A 40 10.79 -32.02 -21.29
C TYR A 40 9.71 -31.53 -22.26
N ASP A 41 8.58 -31.09 -21.69
CA ASP A 41 7.51 -30.43 -22.44
C ASP A 41 7.79 -28.93 -22.61
N PHE A 42 8.71 -28.64 -23.54
CA PHE A 42 9.17 -27.27 -23.80
C PHE A 42 8.06 -26.36 -24.33
N ASP A 43 7.12 -26.89 -25.12
CA ASP A 43 6.08 -26.08 -25.75
C ASP A 43 5.10 -25.54 -24.71
N HIS A 44 4.62 -26.38 -23.79
CA HIS A 44 3.74 -25.95 -22.70
C HIS A 44 4.47 -24.99 -21.75
N TYR A 45 5.72 -25.31 -21.37
CA TYR A 45 6.46 -24.45 -20.47
C TYR A 45 6.80 -23.09 -21.09
N ARG A 46 7.13 -23.04 -22.37
CA ARG A 46 7.34 -21.78 -23.11
C ARG A 46 6.09 -20.93 -23.15
N GLN A 47 4.92 -21.54 -23.35
CA GLN A 47 3.64 -20.83 -23.33
C GLN A 47 3.37 -20.23 -21.94
N LEU A 48 3.58 -21.02 -20.87
CA LEU A 48 3.48 -20.52 -19.50
C LEU A 48 4.44 -19.34 -19.25
N VAL A 49 5.71 -19.47 -19.62
CA VAL A 49 6.70 -18.39 -19.45
C VAL A 49 6.23 -17.11 -20.16
N HIS A 50 5.63 -17.23 -21.34
CA HIS A 50 5.09 -16.09 -22.06
C HIS A 50 3.95 -15.41 -21.30
N GLU A 51 2.99 -16.17 -20.79
CA GLU A 51 1.85 -15.66 -20.01
C GLU A 51 2.31 -15.00 -18.71
N ILE A 52 3.21 -15.64 -17.98
CA ILE A 52 3.83 -15.09 -16.76
C ILE A 52 4.58 -13.79 -17.05
N THR A 53 5.33 -13.73 -18.15
CA THR A 53 6.05 -12.51 -18.57
C THR A 53 5.07 -11.38 -18.84
N GLN A 54 3.97 -11.67 -19.55
CA GLN A 54 2.92 -10.67 -19.80
C GLN A 54 2.29 -10.16 -18.51
N ALA A 55 1.99 -11.05 -17.55
CA ALA A 55 1.45 -10.69 -16.24
C ALA A 55 2.40 -9.74 -15.48
N PHE A 56 3.69 -10.09 -15.38
CA PHE A 56 4.68 -9.21 -14.74
C PHE A 56 4.83 -7.87 -15.46
N CYS A 57 4.82 -7.85 -16.79
CA CYS A 57 4.86 -6.60 -17.57
C CYS A 57 3.63 -5.72 -17.29
N GLY A 58 2.43 -6.30 -17.27
CA GLY A 58 1.19 -5.59 -16.96
C GLY A 58 1.21 -4.98 -15.57
N ILE A 59 1.55 -5.79 -14.56
CA ILE A 59 1.66 -5.34 -13.17
C ILE A 59 2.69 -4.21 -13.05
N SER A 60 3.89 -4.39 -13.59
CA SER A 60 4.96 -3.41 -13.47
C SER A 60 4.62 -2.10 -14.17
N LYS A 61 3.95 -2.16 -15.33
CA LYS A 61 3.47 -0.97 -16.02
C LYS A 61 2.47 -0.19 -15.17
N GLU A 62 1.45 -0.85 -14.62
CA GLU A 62 0.44 -0.16 -13.82
C GLU A 62 1.01 0.43 -12.53
N VAL A 63 1.97 -0.25 -11.88
CA VAL A 63 2.67 0.28 -10.72
C VAL A 63 3.52 1.52 -11.07
N LEU A 64 4.12 1.58 -12.26
CA LEU A 64 4.84 2.78 -12.72
C LEU A 64 3.87 3.95 -12.99
N GLU A 65 2.69 3.68 -13.54
CA GLU A 65 1.65 4.69 -13.69
C GLU A 65 1.19 5.21 -12.31
N ILE A 66 1.02 4.34 -11.31
CA ILE A 66 0.71 4.73 -9.92
C ILE A 66 1.82 5.62 -9.34
N LYS A 67 3.09 5.24 -9.53
CA LYS A 67 4.26 6.02 -9.10
C LYS A 67 4.21 7.44 -9.68
N GLU A 68 3.98 7.58 -10.98
CA GLU A 68 3.90 8.88 -11.66
C GLU A 68 2.78 9.74 -11.08
N LYS A 69 1.60 9.17 -10.84
CA LYS A 69 0.49 9.88 -10.21
C LYS A 69 0.81 10.34 -8.79
N LEU A 70 1.43 9.49 -7.97
CA LEU A 70 1.84 9.86 -6.61
C LEU A 70 2.80 11.05 -6.62
N HIS A 71 3.69 11.11 -7.61
CA HIS A 71 4.62 12.22 -7.76
C HIS A 71 3.95 13.50 -8.29
N GLN A 72 3.13 13.39 -9.34
CA GLN A 72 2.64 14.56 -10.09
C GLN A 72 1.29 15.07 -9.61
N GLU A 73 0.35 14.19 -9.27
CA GLU A 73 -1.04 14.54 -8.97
C GLU A 73 -1.29 14.68 -7.46
N PHE A 74 -0.63 13.86 -6.63
CA PHE A 74 -0.87 13.81 -5.18
C PHE A 74 0.21 14.48 -4.33
N ASP A 75 1.28 15.00 -4.93
CA ASP A 75 2.42 15.63 -4.25
C ASP A 75 2.97 14.75 -3.11
N ARG A 76 3.24 13.48 -3.45
CA ARG A 76 3.83 12.46 -2.57
C ARG A 76 5.10 11.87 -3.19
N PRO A 77 6.16 12.67 -3.39
CA PRO A 77 7.41 12.19 -4.00
C PRO A 77 8.09 11.08 -3.19
N ALA A 78 7.97 11.09 -1.86
CA ALA A 78 8.51 10.04 -1.00
C ALA A 78 7.89 8.66 -1.29
N LEU A 79 6.57 8.58 -1.47
CA LEU A 79 5.89 7.32 -1.84
C LEU A 79 6.32 6.85 -3.23
N SER A 80 6.46 7.79 -4.18
CA SER A 80 6.99 7.49 -5.52
C SER A 80 8.41 6.91 -5.48
N GLU A 81 9.30 7.45 -4.63
CA GLU A 81 10.66 6.92 -4.47
C GLU A 81 10.66 5.51 -3.87
N HIS A 82 9.76 5.21 -2.93
CA HIS A 82 9.62 3.87 -2.38
C HIS A 82 9.15 2.86 -3.44
N ILE A 83 8.21 3.25 -4.31
CA ILE A 83 7.78 2.40 -5.43
C ILE A 83 8.94 2.15 -6.40
N GLU A 84 9.80 3.14 -6.66
CA GLU A 84 10.99 2.95 -7.50
C GLU A 84 11.94 1.90 -6.90
N LYS A 85 12.23 2.01 -5.60
CA LYS A 85 13.06 1.04 -4.87
C LYS A 85 12.45 -0.36 -4.92
N LEU A 86 11.13 -0.46 -4.71
CA LEU A 86 10.38 -1.70 -4.79
C LEU A 86 10.50 -2.34 -6.18
N GLN A 87 10.28 -1.58 -7.25
CA GLN A 87 10.38 -2.07 -8.63
C GLN A 87 11.78 -2.59 -8.98
N SER A 88 12.82 -1.90 -8.52
CA SER A 88 14.21 -2.35 -8.68
C SER A 88 14.45 -3.70 -8.00
N LYS A 89 13.95 -3.87 -6.77
CA LYS A 89 14.09 -5.12 -6.01
C LYS A 89 13.27 -6.26 -6.61
N GLU A 90 12.08 -5.97 -7.11
CA GLU A 90 11.23 -6.97 -7.79
C GLU A 90 11.84 -7.45 -9.11
N LYS A 91 12.46 -6.54 -9.88
CA LYS A 91 13.24 -6.93 -11.05
C LYS A 91 14.39 -7.87 -10.66
N GLN A 92 15.16 -7.52 -9.63
CA GLN A 92 16.25 -8.36 -9.14
C GLN A 92 15.74 -9.75 -8.70
N LYS A 93 14.61 -9.82 -8.00
CA LYS A 93 13.99 -11.09 -7.58
C LYS A 93 13.58 -11.95 -8.77
N LEU A 94 13.01 -11.36 -9.82
CA LEU A 94 12.62 -12.09 -11.02
C LEU A 94 13.85 -12.66 -11.76
N GLU A 95 14.92 -11.88 -11.88
CA GLU A 95 16.20 -12.33 -12.46
C GLU A 95 16.80 -13.50 -11.67
N LEU A 96 16.81 -13.42 -10.33
CA LEU A 96 17.28 -14.51 -9.48
C LEU A 96 16.40 -15.76 -9.58
N THR A 97 15.08 -15.58 -9.71
CA THR A 97 14.13 -16.69 -9.89
C THR A 97 14.42 -17.43 -11.19
N ALA A 98 14.63 -16.72 -12.30
CA ALA A 98 15.00 -17.33 -13.57
C ALA A 98 16.36 -18.06 -13.49
N LYS A 99 17.36 -17.46 -12.82
CA LYS A 99 18.65 -18.13 -12.57
C LYS A 99 18.49 -19.42 -11.76
N LEU A 100 17.67 -19.39 -10.71
CA LEU A 100 17.39 -20.55 -9.87
C LEU A 100 16.74 -21.68 -10.68
N GLN A 101 15.80 -21.35 -11.56
CA GLN A 101 15.14 -22.33 -12.43
C GLN A 101 16.14 -23.01 -13.36
N LEU A 102 17.01 -22.24 -14.02
CA LEU A 102 18.08 -22.79 -14.87
C LEU A 102 19.07 -23.65 -14.08
N ALA A 103 19.48 -23.22 -12.89
CA ALA A 103 20.38 -23.99 -12.03
C ALA A 103 19.77 -25.32 -11.58
N ARG A 104 18.47 -25.32 -11.23
CA ARG A 104 17.73 -26.55 -10.88
C ARG A 104 17.62 -27.51 -12.06
N GLN A 105 17.35 -27.00 -13.25
CA GLN A 105 17.31 -27.85 -14.45
C GLN A 105 18.69 -28.48 -14.71
N ARG A 106 19.78 -27.70 -14.63
CA ARG A 106 21.14 -28.23 -14.79
C ARG A 106 21.48 -29.32 -13.77
N ALA A 107 21.12 -29.12 -12.50
CA ALA A 107 21.34 -30.12 -11.46
C ALA A 107 20.57 -31.43 -11.73
N GLN A 108 19.44 -31.37 -12.43
CA GLN A 108 18.67 -32.55 -12.84
C GLN A 108 19.28 -33.22 -14.08
N ASP A 109 19.74 -32.44 -15.05
CA ASP A 109 20.33 -32.93 -16.30
C ASP A 109 21.77 -33.45 -16.13
N HIS A 110 22.49 -32.94 -15.13
CA HIS A 110 23.90 -33.23 -14.83
C HIS A 110 24.12 -33.45 -13.32
N PRO A 111 23.66 -34.57 -12.75
CA PRO A 111 23.76 -34.83 -11.30
C PRO A 111 25.21 -35.01 -10.80
N GLU A 112 26.17 -35.24 -11.70
CA GLU A 112 27.61 -35.31 -11.40
C GLU A 112 28.26 -33.94 -11.13
N ASP A 113 27.57 -32.84 -11.44
CA ASP A 113 28.05 -31.49 -11.20
C ASP A 113 27.75 -31.06 -9.76
N GLU A 114 28.70 -31.28 -8.84
CA GLU A 114 28.59 -30.91 -7.43
C GLU A 114 28.43 -29.38 -7.23
N ASP A 115 28.97 -28.56 -8.14
CA ASP A 115 28.92 -27.10 -8.08
C ASP A 115 27.48 -26.58 -8.30
N CYS A 116 26.63 -27.35 -8.99
CA CYS A 116 25.24 -26.96 -9.23
C CYS A 116 24.43 -26.86 -7.92
N GLN A 117 24.70 -27.70 -6.92
CA GLN A 117 23.97 -27.65 -5.65
C GLN A 117 24.35 -26.41 -4.82
N GLU A 118 25.63 -26.06 -4.77
CA GLU A 118 26.09 -24.85 -4.08
C GLU A 118 25.47 -23.59 -4.70
N GLN A 119 25.49 -23.49 -6.04
CA GLN A 119 24.86 -22.38 -6.77
C GLN A 119 23.37 -22.26 -6.47
N ILE A 120 22.63 -23.38 -6.41
CA ILE A 120 21.20 -23.37 -6.05
C ILE A 120 21.00 -22.78 -4.64
N GLN A 121 21.82 -23.15 -3.67
CA GLN A 121 21.70 -22.64 -2.30
C GLN A 121 22.06 -21.16 -2.20
N GLU A 122 23.11 -20.73 -2.90
CA GLU A 122 23.50 -19.32 -2.97
C GLU A 122 22.37 -18.46 -3.55
N ILE A 123 21.82 -18.84 -4.71
CA ILE A 123 20.73 -18.09 -5.36
C ILE A 123 19.48 -18.07 -4.45
N LYS A 124 19.14 -19.19 -3.79
CA LYS A 124 18.03 -19.23 -2.82
C LYS A 124 18.24 -18.24 -1.69
N HIS A 125 19.45 -18.17 -1.15
CA HIS A 125 19.79 -17.25 -0.08
C HIS A 125 19.71 -15.79 -0.53
N GLU A 126 20.16 -15.47 -1.74
CA GLU A 126 19.99 -14.15 -2.34
C GLU A 126 18.51 -13.77 -2.52
N ILE A 127 17.66 -14.71 -2.95
CA ILE A 127 16.22 -14.49 -3.08
C ILE A 127 15.59 -14.20 -1.71
N ILE A 128 15.99 -14.93 -0.66
CA ILE A 128 15.47 -14.71 0.70
C ILE A 128 15.83 -13.29 1.17
N LYS A 129 17.10 -12.90 1.07
CA LYS A 129 17.55 -11.54 1.40
C LYS A 129 16.80 -10.47 0.60
N ASN A 130 16.57 -10.70 -0.69
CA ASN A 130 15.81 -9.78 -1.51
C ASN A 130 14.35 -9.64 -1.04
N LYS A 131 13.70 -10.76 -0.68
CA LYS A 131 12.34 -10.77 -0.11
C LYS A 131 12.24 -10.05 1.24
N GLU A 132 13.27 -10.15 2.08
CA GLU A 132 13.35 -9.39 3.33
C GLU A 132 13.37 -7.88 3.04
N VAL A 133 14.26 -7.43 2.15
CA VAL A 133 14.32 -6.02 1.73
C VAL A 133 13.00 -5.55 1.10
N LEU A 134 12.35 -6.38 0.28
CA LEU A 134 11.03 -6.07 -0.28
C LEU A 134 9.97 -5.90 0.82
N SER A 135 10.01 -6.75 1.84
CA SER A 135 9.09 -6.68 2.98
C SER A 135 9.31 -5.41 3.79
N GLU A 136 10.56 -5.01 4.01
CA GLU A 136 10.92 -3.73 4.65
C GLU A 136 10.39 -2.55 3.83
N ILE A 137 10.64 -2.50 2.52
CA ILE A 137 10.12 -1.43 1.64
C ILE A 137 8.59 -1.34 1.71
N MET A 138 7.90 -2.48 1.72
CA MET A 138 6.43 -2.52 1.83
C MET A 138 5.95 -2.03 3.20
N GLN A 139 6.67 -2.35 4.28
CA GLN A 139 6.37 -1.84 5.62
C GLN A 139 6.59 -0.33 5.71
N ASP A 140 7.70 0.18 5.19
CA ASP A 140 7.98 1.61 5.14
C ASP A 140 6.94 2.37 4.33
N PHE A 141 6.50 1.80 3.21
CA PHE A 141 5.43 2.37 2.40
C PHE A 141 4.12 2.51 3.20
N ASN A 142 3.76 1.51 4.02
CA ASN A 142 2.59 1.60 4.92
C ASN A 142 2.72 2.75 5.93
N LEU A 143 3.91 2.93 6.52
CA LEU A 143 4.13 3.95 7.55
C LEU A 143 4.00 5.37 7.00
N ILE A 144 4.36 5.59 5.74
CA ILE A 144 4.23 6.89 5.06
C ILE A 144 2.77 7.21 4.72
N ASP A 145 1.94 6.19 4.48
CA ASP A 145 0.52 6.35 4.12
C ASP A 145 -0.40 6.59 5.34
N ILE A 146 0.07 6.37 6.57
CA ILE A 146 -0.70 6.70 7.77
C ILE A 146 -0.89 8.22 7.81
N PRO A 147 -2.14 8.75 7.78
CA PRO A 147 -2.36 10.18 7.89
C PRO A 147 -1.83 10.63 9.24
N LEU A 148 -0.75 11.43 9.22
CA LEU A 148 -0.48 12.36 10.31
C LEU A 148 -1.76 13.18 10.44
N GLN A 149 -2.54 12.88 11.49
CA GLN A 149 -3.67 13.72 11.88
C GLN A 149 -3.14 15.16 11.89
N PRO A 150 -3.83 16.12 11.25
CA PRO A 150 -3.46 17.50 11.46
C PRO A 150 -3.63 17.73 12.96
N ASP A 151 -2.52 18.01 13.64
CA ASP A 151 -2.56 18.66 14.93
C ASP A 151 -3.49 19.85 14.74
N THR A 152 -4.72 19.73 15.22
CA THR A 152 -5.63 20.85 15.28
C THR A 152 -4.98 21.82 16.24
N CYS A 153 -4.22 22.76 15.68
CA CYS A 153 -3.85 23.99 16.33
C CYS A 153 -5.15 24.54 16.94
N LEU A 154 -5.29 24.42 18.26
CA LEU A 154 -6.28 25.16 19.04
C LEU A 154 -5.97 26.64 18.83
N ARG A 155 -6.62 27.20 17.81
CA ARG A 155 -6.69 28.61 17.52
C ARG A 155 -7.46 29.28 18.65
N THR A 156 -6.80 29.55 19.77
CA THR A 156 -7.29 30.54 20.73
C THR A 156 -7.06 31.92 20.11
N GLN A 157 -8.14 32.57 19.71
CA GLN A 157 -8.11 33.97 19.30
C GLN A 157 -7.62 34.85 20.47
N PRO A 158 -6.87 35.93 20.20
CA PRO A 158 -6.53 36.91 21.22
C PRO A 158 -7.76 37.79 21.48
N LYS A 159 -8.37 37.69 22.65
CA LYS A 159 -9.31 38.72 23.12
C LYS A 159 -8.54 39.77 23.90
N ASN A 160 -8.30 40.91 23.26
CA ASN A 160 -7.96 42.15 23.94
C ASN A 160 -9.11 42.52 24.89
N CYS A 161 -8.88 42.45 26.19
CA CYS A 161 -9.63 43.23 27.17
C CYS A 161 -8.64 43.91 28.14
N LEU A 162 -8.66 45.24 28.09
CA LEU A 162 -7.90 46.16 28.93
C LEU A 162 -8.32 46.08 30.40
N SER A 163 -7.32 46.32 31.25
CA SER A 163 -7.38 46.93 32.59
C SER A 163 -7.73 46.09 33.84
N SER A 164 -6.84 46.25 34.83
CA SER A 164 -7.05 46.22 36.29
C SER A 164 -6.95 44.90 37.07
N ARG A 165 -5.79 44.75 37.72
CA ARG A 165 -5.55 44.28 39.10
C ARG A 165 -6.65 43.42 39.78
N ARG A 166 -6.34 42.14 40.05
CA ARG A 166 -6.04 41.58 41.39
C ARG A 166 -6.12 40.05 41.40
N ARG A 167 -5.17 39.49 42.18
CA ARG A 167 -5.24 38.28 43.00
C ARG A 167 -5.29 36.93 42.28
N VAL A 168 -4.17 36.23 42.41
CA VAL A 168 -3.98 34.79 42.18
C VAL A 168 -4.95 34.03 43.06
N GLU A 169 -5.83 33.22 42.47
CA GLU A 169 -6.47 32.10 43.16
C GLU A 169 -6.30 30.83 42.32
N PHE A 170 -5.71 29.84 42.97
CA PHE A 170 -5.47 28.50 42.48
C PHE A 170 -6.69 27.67 42.89
N CYS A 171 -7.37 27.01 41.95
CA CYS A 171 -8.36 25.99 42.26
C CYS A 171 -8.43 24.92 41.15
N SER A 172 -8.15 23.69 41.56
CA SER A 172 -8.67 22.42 41.03
C SER A 172 -9.05 21.59 42.26
N PRO A 173 -9.85 20.51 42.16
CA PRO A 173 -10.84 20.10 41.17
C PRO A 173 -12.24 19.88 41.81
N GLY A 174 -13.31 19.68 41.03
CA GLY A 174 -14.61 19.31 41.61
C GLY A 174 -15.72 19.03 40.60
N LEU A 175 -16.09 17.75 40.50
CA LEU A 175 -17.26 17.20 39.82
C LEU A 175 -18.56 17.91 40.26
N GLY A 176 -19.48 18.14 39.32
CA GLY A 176 -20.82 18.58 39.67
C GLY A 176 -21.63 19.08 38.49
N SER A 177 -22.36 18.17 37.85
CA SER A 177 -23.45 18.48 36.93
C SER A 177 -24.46 19.43 37.56
N GLN A 178 -24.76 20.55 36.91
CA GLN A 178 -26.10 21.12 36.91
C GLN A 178 -26.25 22.17 35.81
N GLU A 179 -27.14 21.89 34.86
CA GLU A 179 -27.69 22.87 33.95
C GLU A 179 -28.42 23.98 34.72
N PRO A 180 -28.46 25.20 34.18
CA PRO A 180 -29.56 26.10 34.43
C PRO A 180 -30.37 26.33 33.14
N LEU A 181 -31.60 25.83 33.16
CA LEU A 181 -32.75 26.43 32.49
C LEU A 181 -32.90 27.89 32.93
N CYS A 182 -33.11 28.81 31.98
CA CYS A 182 -33.84 30.05 32.24
C CYS A 182 -34.43 30.67 30.95
N SER A 183 -35.68 30.28 30.69
CA SER A 183 -36.87 31.12 30.52
C SER A 183 -36.77 32.57 29.96
N ARG A 184 -37.47 32.73 28.83
CA ARG A 184 -38.46 33.78 28.45
C ARG A 184 -38.12 35.27 28.61
N SER A 185 -38.20 35.99 27.48
CA SER A 185 -39.14 37.09 27.18
C SER A 185 -38.78 37.61 25.78
N GLY A 186 -39.62 37.78 24.74
CA GLY A 186 -41.06 37.95 24.63
C GLY A 186 -41.33 39.16 23.73
N ARG A 187 -41.95 38.96 22.55
CA ARG A 187 -43.05 39.76 21.92
C ARG A 187 -43.00 39.85 20.38
N GLY A 188 -44.17 39.58 19.81
CA GLY A 188 -44.71 40.16 18.57
C GLY A 188 -44.83 39.13 17.44
N ARG A 189 -45.97 38.87 16.81
CA ARG A 189 -47.35 39.41 16.91
C ARG A 189 -48.27 38.38 16.22
N GLU A 190 -49.49 38.29 16.72
CA GLU A 190 -50.61 37.48 16.20
C GLU A 190 -51.26 38.08 14.94
N GLY A 191 -52.03 37.23 14.26
CA GLY A 191 -52.96 37.50 13.15
C GLY A 191 -52.90 36.36 12.11
N GLU A 192 -53.57 35.21 12.30
CA GLU A 192 -54.96 34.90 11.90
C GLU A 192 -55.27 35.32 10.43
N SER A 193 -55.89 34.53 9.54
CA SER A 193 -56.68 33.30 9.61
C SER A 193 -57.11 32.89 8.16
N GLY A 194 -57.61 31.66 7.98
CA GLY A 194 -58.49 31.26 6.86
C GLY A 194 -57.87 30.25 5.86
N SER A 195 -58.20 28.96 5.94
CA SER A 195 -59.30 28.26 5.20
C SER A 195 -58.98 28.07 3.70
N GLU A 196 -58.59 26.88 3.25
CA GLU A 196 -59.51 25.84 2.72
C GLU A 196 -59.94 26.13 1.27
N GLU A 197 -59.35 25.46 0.28
CA GLU A 197 -60.11 24.94 -0.86
C GLU A 197 -59.33 23.87 -1.63
N ARG A 198 -59.97 22.70 -1.73
CA ARG A 198 -59.66 21.63 -2.68
C ARG A 198 -60.25 22.03 -4.03
N GLN A 199 -59.50 21.80 -5.11
CA GLN A 199 -60.00 21.26 -6.37
C GLN A 199 -58.84 20.58 -7.09
#